data_AF-A0A935Y3B1-F1
#
_entry.id   AF-A0A935Y3B1-F1
#
_cell.length_a   1.000
_cell.length_b   1.000
_cell.length_c   1.000
_cell.angle_alpha   90.00
_cell.angle_beta   90.00
_cell.angle_gamma   90.00
#
_symmetry.space_group_name_H-M   'P 1'
#
loop_
_entity.id
_entity.type
_entity.pdbx_description
1 polymer ?
#
loop_
_entity_poly.entity_id
_entity_poly.type
_entity_poly.pdbx_seq_one_letter_code
_entity_poly.pdbx_strand_id
1 'polypeptide(L)'
;MTPVSNSALDAVQLNASLRALDTEVNEPVQLKLLAWVMGLPNGIDPAMAARLVMFQQVADPAEKISAPLMKLVETVAQYPRERLAQLVNGRRRATIN
;
A
#
# COMPACT_ATOMS: atom_id res chain seq x y z
N MET A 1 -7.09 -16.27 -25.19
CA MET A 1 -7.83 -16.32 -23.92
C MET A 1 -7.00 -15.62 -22.86
N THR A 2 -7.23 -14.32 -22.64
CA THR A 2 -6.64 -13.60 -21.51
C THR A 2 -7.55 -13.86 -20.30
N PRO A 3 -7.05 -14.43 -19.19
CA PRO A 3 -7.89 -14.60 -18.02
C PRO A 3 -8.29 -13.21 -17.50
N VAL A 4 -9.60 -13.06 -17.36
CA VAL A 4 -10.27 -11.90 -16.76
C VAL A 4 -9.72 -11.63 -15.37
N SER A 5 -9.43 -10.34 -15.14
CA SER A 5 -8.91 -9.75 -13.92
C SER A 5 -9.64 -10.23 -12.67
N ASN A 6 -8.98 -11.12 -11.92
CA ASN A 6 -9.23 -11.22 -10.50
C ASN A 6 -8.33 -10.18 -9.85
N SER A 7 -8.87 -9.04 -9.42
CA SER A 7 -8.15 -8.05 -8.60
C SER A 7 -7.88 -8.61 -7.19
N ALA A 8 -7.32 -9.82 -7.12
CA ALA A 8 -6.76 -10.37 -5.91
C ALA A 8 -5.53 -9.52 -5.59
N LEU A 9 -5.56 -8.88 -4.44
CA LEU A 9 -4.40 -8.21 -3.86
C LEU A 9 -3.22 -9.19 -3.80
N ASP A 10 -2.25 -9.05 -4.69
CA ASP A 10 -1.03 -9.85 -4.68
C ASP A 10 0.04 -9.15 -3.84
N ALA A 11 0.32 -9.72 -2.67
CA ALA A 11 1.33 -9.20 -1.75
C ALA A 11 2.74 -9.19 -2.37
N VAL A 12 3.04 -10.13 -3.28
CA VAL A 12 4.30 -10.18 -4.01
C VAL A 12 4.43 -8.98 -4.94
N GLN A 13 3.36 -8.67 -5.69
CA GLN A 13 3.35 -7.52 -6.60
C GLN A 13 3.42 -6.19 -5.85
N LEU A 14 2.68 -6.07 -4.73
CA LEU A 14 2.76 -4.90 -3.85
C LEU A 14 4.18 -4.70 -3.32
N ASN A 15 4.83 -5.77 -2.86
CA ASN A 15 6.18 -5.72 -2.36
C ASN A 15 7.19 -5.33 -3.47
N ALA A 16 7.08 -5.94 -4.64
CA ALA A 16 7.93 -5.65 -5.79
C ALA A 16 7.82 -4.16 -6.22
N SER A 17 6.61 -3.60 -6.20
CA SER A 17 6.40 -2.19 -6.53
C SER A 17 7.05 -1.23 -5.52
N LEU A 18 6.98 -1.52 -4.21
CA LEU A 18 7.71 -0.75 -3.20
C LEU A 18 9.22 -0.89 -3.35
N ARG A 19 9.72 -2.08 -3.66
CA ARG A 19 11.16 -2.30 -3.90
C ARG A 19 11.66 -1.51 -5.09
N ALA A 20 10.90 -1.47 -6.19
CA ALA A 20 11.27 -0.68 -7.35
C ALA A 20 11.46 0.81 -6.97
N LEU A 21 10.51 1.38 -6.25
CA LEU A 21 10.60 2.76 -5.76
C LEU A 21 11.75 2.94 -4.77
N ASP A 22 12.01 1.93 -3.93
CA ASP A 22 13.10 1.98 -2.97
C ASP A 22 14.49 2.10 -3.63
N THR A 23 14.68 1.50 -4.81
CA THR A 23 15.94 1.62 -5.59
C THR A 23 16.22 3.02 -6.13
N GLU A 24 15.24 3.93 -6.14
CA GLU A 24 15.42 5.29 -6.65
C GLU A 24 16.18 6.16 -5.65
N VAL A 25 17.48 6.35 -5.86
CA VAL A 25 18.40 6.94 -4.87
C VAL A 25 18.09 8.40 -4.52
N ASN A 26 17.48 9.16 -5.43
CA ASN A 26 17.30 10.61 -5.29
C ASN A 26 15.92 11.03 -4.78
N GLU A 27 15.00 10.09 -4.58
CA GLU A 27 13.66 10.43 -4.09
C GLU A 27 13.55 10.28 -2.57
N PRO A 28 12.90 11.26 -1.88
CA PRO A 28 12.58 11.12 -0.48
C PRO A 28 11.57 9.98 -0.28
N VAL A 29 11.77 9.20 0.78
CA VAL A 29 10.97 8.00 1.09
C VAL A 29 9.48 8.27 1.24
N GLN A 30 9.09 9.49 1.62
CA GLN A 30 7.70 9.92 1.69
C GLN A 30 7.05 10.03 0.31
N LEU A 31 7.80 10.49 -0.71
CA LEU A 31 7.30 10.56 -2.09
C LEU A 31 7.22 9.18 -2.70
N LYS A 32 8.19 8.30 -2.42
CA LYS A 32 8.13 6.87 -2.80
C LYS A 32 6.87 6.20 -2.23
N LEU A 33 6.60 6.37 -0.94
CA LEU A 33 5.39 5.83 -0.32
C LEU A 33 4.13 6.43 -0.94
N LEU A 34 4.10 7.74 -1.19
CA LEU A 34 2.97 8.41 -1.83
C LEU A 34 2.72 7.87 -3.23
N ALA A 35 3.76 7.73 -4.05
CA ALA A 35 3.70 7.16 -5.39
C ALA A 35 3.16 5.72 -5.35
N TRP A 36 3.63 4.92 -4.40
CA TRP A 36 3.12 3.57 -4.18
C TRP A 36 1.62 3.57 -3.83
N VAL A 37 1.19 4.40 -2.88
CA VAL A 37 -0.23 4.52 -2.48
C VAL A 37 -1.11 4.97 -3.65
N MET A 38 -0.63 5.93 -4.45
CA MET A 38 -1.34 6.43 -5.63
C MET A 38 -1.42 5.40 -6.76
N GLY A 39 -0.47 4.47 -6.83
CA GLY A 39 -0.45 3.35 -7.78
C GLY A 39 -1.27 2.13 -7.36
N LEU A 40 -1.88 2.14 -6.16
CA LEU A 40 -2.71 1.03 -5.72
C LEU A 40 -3.97 0.88 -6.58
N PRO A 41 -4.47 -0.36 -6.80
CA PRO A 41 -5.72 -0.56 -7.50
C PRO A 41 -6.88 0.17 -6.83
N ASN A 42 -7.82 0.68 -7.63
CA ASN A 42 -8.99 1.40 -7.11
C ASN A 42 -9.76 0.57 -6.08
N GLY A 43 -10.07 1.17 -4.94
CA GLY A 43 -10.82 0.52 -3.85
C GLY A 43 -9.96 -0.29 -2.87
N ILE A 44 -8.65 -0.36 -3.08
CA ILE A 44 -7.74 -0.93 -2.10
C ILE A 44 -7.44 0.08 -1.00
N ASP A 45 -7.61 -0.35 0.25
CA ASP A 45 -7.19 0.40 1.42
C ASP A 45 -5.65 0.36 1.55
N PRO A 46 -4.95 1.52 1.56
CA PRO A 46 -3.51 1.58 1.76
C PRO A 46 -3.05 0.91 3.06
N ALA A 47 -3.85 0.96 4.13
CA ALA A 47 -3.53 0.30 5.39
C ALA A 47 -3.60 -1.23 5.26
N MET A 48 -4.50 -1.75 4.43
CA MET A 48 -4.56 -3.19 4.11
C MET A 48 -3.38 -3.61 3.25
N ALA A 49 -3.06 -2.85 2.19
CA ALA A 49 -1.92 -3.11 1.32
C ALA A 49 -0.60 -3.11 2.11
N ALA A 50 -0.42 -2.15 3.02
CA ALA A 50 0.76 -2.06 3.87
C ALA A 50 0.93 -3.30 4.77
N ARG A 51 -0.17 -3.79 5.37
CA ARG A 51 -0.12 -5.03 6.17
C ARG A 51 0.29 -6.24 5.34
N LEU A 52 -0.22 -6.37 4.12
CA LEU A 52 0.14 -7.47 3.22
C LEU A 52 1.62 -7.44 2.86
N VAL A 53 2.17 -6.24 2.58
CA VAL A 53 3.61 -6.07 2.35
C VAL A 53 4.40 -6.48 3.58
N MET A 54 3.98 -6.07 4.78
CA MET A 54 4.66 -6.49 6.02
C MET A 54 4.69 -8.00 6.20
N PHE A 55 3.59 -8.70 5.90
CA PHE A 55 3.57 -10.17 5.93
C PHE A 55 4.52 -10.78 4.90
N GLN A 56 4.55 -10.23 3.68
CA GLN A 56 5.46 -10.70 2.62
C GLN A 56 6.93 -10.50 3.00
N GLN A 57 7.29 -9.38 3.64
CA GLN A 57 8.64 -9.07 4.12
C GLN A 57 9.15 -10.05 5.19
N VAL A 58 8.23 -10.67 5.95
CA VAL A 58 8.55 -11.73 6.92
C VAL A 58 8.65 -13.09 6.24
N ALA A 59 7.78 -13.36 5.27
CA ALA A 59 7.75 -14.63 4.54
C ALA A 59 8.93 -14.79 3.59
N ASP A 60 9.41 -13.70 2.97
CA ASP A 60 10.54 -13.69 2.06
C ASP A 60 11.59 -12.63 2.44
N PRO A 61 12.60 -13.00 3.26
CA PRO A 61 13.61 -12.07 3.74
C PRO A 61 14.65 -11.68 2.67
N ALA A 62 14.66 -12.30 1.49
CA ALA A 62 15.56 -11.92 0.40
C ALA A 62 15.07 -10.65 -0.33
N GLU A 63 13.77 -10.36 -0.23
CA GLU A 63 13.11 -9.26 -0.94
C GLU A 63 12.85 -8.05 -0.03
N LYS A 64 13.82 -7.66 0.78
CA LYS A 64 13.64 -6.56 1.75
C LYS A 64 13.63 -5.17 1.11
N ILE A 65 12.69 -4.34 1.57
CA ILE A 65 12.74 -2.89 1.37
C ILE A 65 13.62 -2.24 2.45
N SER A 66 14.10 -1.03 2.18
CA SER A 66 14.94 -0.26 3.08
C SER A 66 14.24 0.02 4.40
N ALA A 67 15.02 0.05 5.49
CA ALA A 67 14.47 0.31 6.82
C ALA A 67 13.70 1.64 6.94
N PRO A 68 14.13 2.76 6.31
CA PRO A 68 13.34 3.99 6.30
C PRO A 68 11.98 3.84 5.62
N LEU A 69 11.91 3.12 4.50
CA LEU A 69 10.65 2.89 3.80
C LEU A 69 9.74 1.92 4.59
N MET A 70 10.32 0.88 5.19
CA MET A 70 9.58 -0.06 6.05
C MET A 70 8.91 0.64 7.23
N LYS A 71 9.57 1.60 7.90
CA LYS A 71 8.96 2.39 8.99
C LYS A 71 7.73 3.17 8.54
N LEU A 72 7.74 3.68 7.30
CA LEU A 72 6.58 4.37 6.74
C LEU A 72 5.46 3.39 6.42
N VAL A 73 5.77 2.23 5.86
CA VAL A 73 4.79 1.15 5.62
C VAL A 73 4.15 0.70 6.93
N GLU A 74 4.92 0.52 8.00
CA GLU A 74 4.41 0.21 9.34
C GLU A 74 3.46 1.31 9.85
N THR A 75 3.81 2.57 9.65
CA THR A 75 2.96 3.71 10.04
C THR A 75 1.63 3.69 9.29
N VAL A 76 1.64 3.40 7.98
CA VAL A 76 0.42 3.27 7.17
C VAL A 76 -0.41 2.06 7.62
N ALA A 77 0.23 0.93 7.91
CA ALA A 77 -0.44 -0.28 8.38
C ALA A 77 -1.16 -0.08 9.72
N GLN A 78 -0.61 0.75 10.60
CA GLN A 78 -1.19 1.09 11.90
C GLN A 78 -2.42 2.00 11.80
N TYR A 79 -2.71 2.58 10.63
CA TYR A 79 -3.88 3.43 10.49
C TYR A 79 -5.17 2.64 10.81
N PRO A 80 -6.03 3.15 11.71
CA PRO A 80 -7.21 2.41 12.13
C PRO A 80 -8.18 2.22 10.96
N ARG A 81 -8.56 0.96 10.70
CA ARG A 81 -9.58 0.61 9.70
C ARG A 81 -10.88 1.40 9.90
N GLU A 82 -11.26 1.61 11.16
CA GLU A 82 -12.48 2.34 11.52
C GLU A 82 -12.44 3.82 11.12
N ARG A 83 -11.29 4.49 11.23
CA ARG A 83 -11.15 5.89 10.79
C ARG A 83 -11.23 6.04 9.28
N LEU A 84 -10.69 5.09 8.52
CA LEU A 84 -10.83 5.05 7.06
C LEU A 84 -12.27 4.81 6.62
N ALA A 85 -12.96 3.86 7.27
CA ALA A 85 -14.37 3.60 7.02
C ALA A 85 -15.25 4.84 7.32
N GLN A 86 -14.92 5.59 8.38
CA GLN A 86 -15.60 6.85 8.72
C GLN A 86 -15.35 7.95 7.69
N LEU A 87 -14.12 8.10 7.16
CA LEU A 87 -13.82 9.06 6.10
C LEU A 87 -14.56 8.73 4.79
N VAL A 88 -14.60 7.46 4.39
CA VAL A 88 -15.32 7.01 3.19
C VAL A 88 -16.83 7.21 3.33
N ASN A 89 -17.40 6.86 4.50
CA ASN A 89 -18.83 7.05 4.78
C ASN A 89 -19.19 8.53 4.96
N GLY A 90 -18.31 9.35 5.54
CA GLY A 90 -18.48 10.79 5.66
C GLY A 90 -18.52 11.49 4.29
N ARG A 91 -17.69 11.04 3.34
CA ARG A 91 -17.67 11.57 1.97
C ARG A 91 -18.92 11.21 1.15
N ARG A 92 -19.48 10.00 1.34
CA ARG A 92 -20.77 9.60 0.75
C ARG A 92 -21.96 10.40 1.30
N ARG A 93 -21.90 10.81 2.57
CA ARG A 93 -22.95 11.67 3.16
C ARG A 93 -22.89 13.10 2.66
N ALA A 94 -21.71 13.62 2.34
CA ALA A 94 -21.53 14.98 1.82
C ALA A 94 -21.96 15.15 0.34
N THR A 95 -22.23 14.06 -0.38
CA THR A 95 -22.66 14.08 -1.80
C THR A 95 -24.17 13.95 -1.98
N ILE A 96 -24.94 13.90 -0.88
CA ILE A 96 -26.42 13.76 -0.89
C ILE A 96 -27.10 15.01 -0.28
N ASN A 97 -26.40 16.14 -0.21
CA ASN A 97 -27.01 17.42 0.20
C ASN A 97 -26.76 18.50 -0.85
#